data_AF-A0A0B8P907-F1
#
_entry.id   AF-A0A0B8P907-F1
#
_cell.length_a   1.000
_cell.length_b   1.000
_cell.length_c   1.000
_cell.angle_alpha   90.00
_cell.angle_beta   90.00
_cell.angle_gamma   90.00
#
_symmetry.space_group_name_H-M   'P 1'
#
loop_
_entity.id
_entity.type
_entity.pdbx_description
1 polymer ?
#
loop_
_entity_poly.entity_id
_entity_poly.type
_entity_poly.pdbx_seq_one_letter_code
_entity_poly.pdbx_strand_id
1 'polypeptide(L)'
;MDVYSTVCAIQNMWLATRAENIGLGWVSIIHDDVLRSALNIPEELEIIGYLCLGYVTKFKDKPELEDFGWLPRENLDQLIHKEKWSKKRD
;
A
#
# COMPACT_ATOMS: atom_id res chain seq x y z
N MET A 1 17.46 -3.47 -5.01
CA MET A 1 17.46 -3.51 -3.52
C MET A 1 16.68 -2.32 -2.98
N ASP A 2 16.81 -1.16 -3.62
CA ASP A 2 16.25 0.12 -3.15
C ASP A 2 14.72 0.21 -3.17
N VAL A 3 14.07 -0.43 -4.15
CA VAL A 3 12.59 -0.47 -4.25
C VAL A 3 11.94 -0.97 -2.97
N TYR A 4 12.37 -2.13 -2.45
CA TYR A 4 11.78 -2.71 -1.23
C TYR A 4 12.14 -1.92 0.02
N SER A 5 13.33 -1.33 0.08
CA SER A 5 13.70 -0.41 1.16
C SER A 5 12.76 0.80 1.21
N THR A 6 12.44 1.39 0.05
CA THR A 6 11.48 2.50 -0.06
C THR A 6 10.08 2.08 0.39
N VAL A 7 9.63 0.86 0.05
CA VAL A 7 8.34 0.33 0.55
C VAL A 7 8.32 0.23 2.07
N CYS A 8 9.41 -0.22 2.71
CA CYS A 8 9.51 -0.23 4.17
C CYS A 8 9.42 1.19 4.77
N ALA A 9 10.04 2.19 4.13
CA ALA A 9 9.93 3.58 4.55
C ALA A 9 8.48 4.10 4.44
N ILE A 10 7.80 3.78 3.34
CA ILE A 10 6.37 4.10 3.14
C ILE A 10 5.52 3.46 4.24
N GLN A 11 5.76 2.20 4.59
CA GLN A 11 5.00 1.51 5.64
C GLN A 11 5.21 2.16 7.02
N ASN A 12 6.44 2.56 7.36
CA ASN A 12 6.71 3.31 8.58
C ASN A 12 5.97 4.64 8.60
N MET A 13 6.00 5.37 7.48
CA MET A 13 5.27 6.64 7.35
C MET A 13 3.76 6.43 7.52
N TRP A 14 3.18 5.37 6.95
CA TRP A 14 1.76 5.06 7.07
C TRP A 14 1.34 4.77 8.51
N LEU A 15 2.17 4.05 9.27
CA LEU A 15 1.91 3.81 10.69
C LEU A 15 2.06 5.08 11.53
N ALA A 16 3.06 5.91 11.23
CA ALA A 16 3.26 7.19 11.91
C ALA A 16 2.11 8.17 11.67
N THR A 17 1.69 8.36 10.41
CA THR A 17 0.56 9.23 10.07
C THR A 17 -0.73 8.76 10.75
N ARG A 18 -0.96 7.45 10.80
CA ARG A 18 -2.11 6.89 11.53
C ARG A 18 -2.09 7.26 13.01
N ALA A 19 -0.93 7.22 13.68
CA ALA A 19 -0.79 7.62 15.08
C ALA A 19 -1.09 9.11 15.29
N GLU A 20 -0.75 9.94 14.30
CA GLU A 20 -0.98 11.39 14.28
C GLU A 20 -2.37 11.81 13.75
N ASN A 21 -3.31 10.87 13.60
CA ASN A 21 -4.64 11.08 13.01
C ASN A 21 -4.63 11.68 11.58
N ILE A 22 -3.58 11.37 10.82
CA ILE A 22 -3.44 11.69 9.41
C ILE A 22 -3.75 10.42 8.61
N GLY A 23 -4.73 10.50 7.72
CA GLY A 23 -4.99 9.46 6.73
C GLY A 23 -3.89 9.45 5.68
N LEU A 24 -3.47 8.25 5.27
CA LEU A 24 -2.59 8.04 4.13
C LEU A 24 -3.26 7.05 3.17
N GLY A 25 -3.28 7.39 1.88
CA GLY A 25 -3.76 6.51 0.81
C GLY A 25 -2.73 6.36 -0.31
N TRP A 26 -2.52 5.13 -0.76
CA TRP A 26 -1.66 4.82 -1.91
C TRP A 26 -2.49 4.83 -3.20
N VAL A 27 -2.03 5.56 -4.22
CA VAL A 27 -2.57 5.50 -5.58
C VAL A 27 -1.55 4.87 -6.52
N SER A 28 -1.92 3.74 -7.14
CA SER A 28 -1.05 2.99 -8.07
C SER A 28 -1.65 2.84 -9.47
N ILE A 29 -2.90 3.27 -9.67
CA ILE A 29 -3.53 3.35 -10.99
C ILE A 29 -3.29 4.76 -11.53
N ILE A 30 -2.09 4.99 -12.05
CA ILE A 30 -1.64 6.28 -12.58
C ILE A 30 -0.61 6.04 -13.70
N HIS A 31 -0.55 6.97 -14.65
CA HIS A 31 0.42 6.93 -15.75
C HIS A 31 1.76 7.55 -15.31
N ASP A 32 2.84 6.76 -15.41
CA ASP A 32 4.17 7.13 -14.92
C ASP A 32 4.76 8.33 -15.68
N ASP A 33 4.54 8.40 -17.00
CA ASP A 33 4.98 9.50 -17.86
C ASP A 33 4.32 10.84 -17.47
N VAL A 34 3.03 10.81 -17.13
CA VAL A 34 2.30 11.99 -16.64
C VAL A 34 2.90 12.49 -15.34
N LEU A 35 3.17 11.59 -14.39
CA LEU A 35 3.74 11.96 -13.09
C LEU A 35 5.17 12.48 -13.20
N ARG A 36 6.00 11.84 -14.04
CA ARG A 36 7.37 12.29 -14.33
C ARG A 36 7.39 13.67 -14.94
N SER A 37 6.57 13.91 -15.95
CA SER A 37 6.45 15.21 -16.61
C SER A 37 5.99 16.30 -15.65
N ALA A 38 4.95 16.02 -14.84
CA ALA A 38 4.41 17.00 -13.90
C ALA A 38 5.39 17.39 -12.78
N LEU A 39 6.21 16.46 -12.32
CA LEU A 39 7.13 16.66 -11.18
C LEU A 39 8.61 16.82 -11.61
N ASN A 40 8.90 16.80 -12.91
CA ASN A 40 10.26 16.79 -13.47
C ASN A 40 11.14 15.68 -12.89
N ILE A 41 10.62 14.45 -12.80
CA ILE A 41 11.35 13.30 -12.25
C ILE A 41 12.26 12.71 -13.34
N PRO A 42 13.59 12.61 -13.12
CA PRO A 42 14.54 12.00 -14.05
C PRO A 42 14.23 10.52 -14.36
N GLU A 43 14.64 10.05 -15.54
CA GLU A 43 14.37 8.66 -15.99
C GLU A 43 15.06 7.61 -15.10
N GLU A 44 16.22 7.93 -14.53
CA GLU A 44 16.98 7.06 -13.65
C GLU A 44 16.33 6.83 -12.27
N LEU A 45 15.32 7.62 -11.91
CA LEU A 45 14.59 7.46 -10.65
C LEU A 45 13.32 6.63 -10.84
N GLU A 46 13.13 5.63 -9.99
CA GLU A 46 11.92 4.81 -10.00
C GLU A 46 10.86 5.39 -9.05
N ILE A 47 9.63 5.56 -9.55
CA ILE A 47 8.51 6.02 -8.75
C ILE A 47 7.90 4.82 -8.03
N ILE A 48 8.01 4.80 -6.70
CA ILE A 48 7.56 3.67 -5.88
C ILE A 48 6.11 3.80 -5.42
N GLY A 49 5.68 5.00 -5.04
CA GLY A 49 4.32 5.23 -4.56
C GLY A 49 3.91 6.70 -4.63
N TYR A 50 2.68 6.93 -5.10
CA TYR A 50 2.03 8.24 -5.04
C TYR A 50 1.06 8.24 -3.86
N LEU A 51 1.33 9.09 -2.87
CA LEU A 51 0.70 9.01 -1.56
C LEU A 51 -0.08 10.29 -1.26
N CYS A 52 -1.36 10.14 -0.93
CA CYS A 52 -2.23 11.24 -0.51
C CYS A 52 -2.29 11.27 1.02
N LEU A 53 -2.03 12.43 1.63
CA LEU A 53 -2.06 12.62 3.08
C LEU A 53 -3.01 13.74 3.47
N GLY A 54 -3.68 13.60 4.61
CA GLY A 54 -4.52 14.66 5.18
C GLY A 54 -5.16 14.28 6.51
N TYR A 55 -5.56 15.28 7.30
CA TYR A 55 -6.33 15.04 8.51
C TYR A 55 -7.69 14.43 8.17
N VAL A 56 -8.11 13.45 8.97
CA VAL A 56 -9.39 12.75 8.79
C VAL A 56 -10.23 12.83 10.05
N THR A 57 -11.55 12.84 9.89
CA THR A 57 -12.50 12.82 10.99
C THR A 57 -12.80 11.41 11.49
N LYS A 58 -12.55 10.39 10.67
CA LYS A 58 -12.82 8.99 10.99
C LYS A 58 -11.91 8.05 10.20
N PHE A 59 -11.52 6.95 10.83
CA PHE A 59 -10.98 5.75 10.18
C PHE A 59 -12.06 4.66 10.13
N LYS A 60 -12.05 3.83 9.07
CA LYS A 60 -12.93 2.65 9.00
C LYS A 60 -12.36 1.51 9.83
N ASP A 61 -13.24 0.69 10.40
CA ASP A 61 -12.86 -0.47 11.22
C ASP A 61 -12.39 -1.67 10.38
N LYS A 62 -12.72 -1.68 9.08
CA LYS A 62 -12.31 -2.69 8.10
C LYS A 62 -11.96 -2.06 6.75
N PRO A 63 -11.26 -2.80 5.85
CA PRO A 63 -10.93 -2.33 4.52
C PRO A 63 -12.19 -1.94 3.75
N GLU A 64 -12.14 -0.79 3.09
CA GLU A 64 -13.29 -0.28 2.33
C GLU A 64 -13.70 -1.22 1.18
N LEU A 65 -12.75 -1.86 0.52
CA LEU A 65 -13.03 -2.84 -0.54
C LEU A 65 -13.77 -4.07 -0.01
N GLU A 66 -13.55 -4.44 1.26
CA GLU A 66 -14.31 -5.50 1.92
C GLU A 66 -15.76 -5.07 2.18
N ASP A 67 -15.99 -3.81 2.58
CA ASP A 67 -17.34 -3.24 2.74
C ASP A 67 -18.15 -3.29 1.43
N PHE A 68 -17.49 -3.02 0.31
CA PHE A 68 -18.10 -3.04 -1.01
C PHE A 68 -18.20 -4.43 -1.63
N GLY A 69 -17.81 -5.49 -0.91
CA GLY A 69 -17.89 -6.87 -1.38
C GLY A 69 -16.91 -7.20 -2.51
N TRP A 70 -15.85 -6.39 -2.69
CA TRP A 70 -14.86 -6.60 -3.74
C TRP A 70 -13.96 -7.81 -3.45
N LEU A 71 -13.41 -7.88 -2.23
CA LEU A 71 -12.60 -8.99 -1.78
C LEU A 71 -12.73 -9.14 -0.25
N PRO A 72 -13.12 -10.31 0.27
CA PRO A 72 -13.11 -10.57 1.70
C PRO A 72 -11.69 -10.74 2.22
N ARG A 73 -11.50 -10.55 3.53
CA ARG A 73 -10.24 -10.87 4.20
C ARG A 73 -9.93 -12.37 4.09
N GLU A 74 -8.74 -12.70 3.60
CA GLU A 74 -8.29 -14.10 3.52
C GLU A 74 -8.00 -14.68 4.91
N ASN A 75 -8.17 -16.00 5.05
CA ASN A 75 -7.82 -16.70 6.27
C ASN A 75 -6.29 -16.86 6.37
N LEU A 76 -5.69 -16.26 7.40
CA LEU A 76 -4.24 -16.25 7.63
C LEU A 76 -3.64 -17.66 7.71
N ASP A 77 -4.37 -18.62 8.27
CA ASP A 77 -3.89 -20.00 8.43
C ASP A 77 -3.63 -20.70 7.09
N GLN A 78 -4.26 -20.22 6.01
CA GLN A 78 -4.05 -20.73 4.65
C GLN A 78 -2.79 -20.15 3.98
N LEU A 79 -2.26 -19.05 4.52
CA LEU A 79 -1.10 -18.32 3.97
C LEU A 79 0.20 -18.63 4.70
N ILE A 80 0.13 -19.29 5.87
CA ILE A 80 1.31 -19.70 6.64
C ILE A 80 1.77 -21.07 6.18
N HIS A 81 3.01 -21.14 5.69
CA HIS A 81 3.67 -22.37 5.30
C HIS A 81 4.71 -22.78 6.35
N LYS A 82 4.82 -24.08 6.61
CA LYS A 82 5.84 -24.65 7.50
C LYS A 82 6.76 -25.55 6.70
N GLU A 83 8.06 -25.38 6.86
CA GLU A 83 9.14 -26.12 6.19
C GLU A 83 9.22 -25.96 4.67
N LYS A 84 8.10 -26.10 3.95
CA LYS A 84 8.01 -26.08 2.49
C LYS A 84 6.76 -25.35 2.04
N TRP A 85 6.79 -24.86 0.80
CA TRP A 85 5.61 -24.31 0.15
C TRP A 85 4.52 -25.37 0.03
N SER A 86 3.38 -25.11 0.66
CA SER A 86 2.18 -25.94 0.56
C SER A 86 1.42 -25.52 -0.70
N LYS A 87 1.02 -26.47 -1.55
CA LYS A 87 -0.03 -26.15 -2.53
C LYS A 87 -1.30 -25.77 -1.76
N LYS A 88 -2.05 -24.76 -2.23
CA LYS A 88 -3.33 -24.35 -1.64
C LYS A 88 -4.16 -25.61 -1.35
N ARG A 89 -4.67 -25.73 -0.12
CA ARG A 89 -5.78 -26.67 0.13
C ARG A 89 -6.98 -26.05 -0.57
N ASP A 90 -7.59 -26.81 -1.49
CA ASP A 90 -8.85 -26.43 -2.14
C ASP A 90 -9.93 -26.09 -1.10
#